data_AF-A0A3M2B7C9-F1
#
_entry.id   AF-A0A3M2B7C9-F1
#
_cell.length_a   1.000
_cell.length_b   1.000
_cell.length_c   1.000
_cell.angle_alpha   90.00
_cell.angle_beta   90.00
_cell.angle_gamma   90.00
#
_symmetry.space_group_name_H-M   'P 1'
#
loop_
_entity.id
_entity.type
_entity.pdbx_description
1 polymer ?
#
loop_
_entity_poly.entity_id
_entity_poly.type
_entity_poly.pdbx_seq_one_letter_code
_entity_poly.pdbx_strand_id
1 'polypeptide(L)'
;MQVNYCKEGDLHSLLGQILDELRAIRVLLERGANTSAVQPSGAAPSYIQVQTPVYTAEHAKVFLARYLKGRKLQIVEATDITPENEVMRQRMHLAYFMGQHYKITRKMLDELRATLQQPRKVRIDLSEASQEAISVLTNTGKRLLDLYMLTCYEYHRKESIHLKVRPQPFVHNYLSGGWFEMYVAQEVRKILGNRLLLAKRNVKLEAEGGAFCEADLLLVVRRKPNEMGIAVLECKSANALYDEEPRQVKRLVNLLNLGMQRSAIVFPDTPSPAFAERWFAETGAQVIGRKQLAQFLESL
;
A
#
# COMPACT_ATOMS: atom_id res chain seq x y z
N MET A 1 2.52 41.61 -28.35
CA MET A 1 2.77 40.17 -28.25
C MET A 1 1.61 39.47 -28.94
N GLN A 2 1.79 39.07 -30.20
CA GLN A 2 0.73 38.47 -31.03
C GLN A 2 0.50 37.02 -30.60
N VAL A 3 -0.74 36.71 -30.25
CA VAL A 3 -1.21 35.34 -30.00
C VAL A 3 -1.56 34.74 -31.36
N ASN A 4 -0.82 33.71 -31.79
CA ASN A 4 -1.13 32.93 -32.97
C ASN A 4 -2.39 32.10 -32.68
N TYR A 5 -3.50 32.47 -33.28
CA TYR A 5 -4.67 31.60 -33.39
C TYR A 5 -4.36 30.52 -34.44
N CYS A 6 -4.40 29.25 -34.05
CA CYS A 6 -4.41 28.13 -34.99
C CYS A 6 -5.59 28.30 -35.95
N LYS A 7 -5.30 28.28 -37.25
CA LYS A 7 -6.26 28.44 -38.33
C LYS A 7 -7.32 27.34 -38.28
N GLU A 8 -8.59 27.72 -38.41
CA GLU A 8 -9.76 26.82 -38.48
C GLU A 8 -9.68 25.73 -39.58
N GLY A 9 -8.70 25.80 -40.49
CA GLY A 9 -8.43 24.77 -41.51
C GLY A 9 -7.83 23.47 -40.97
N ASP A 10 -7.25 23.47 -39.75
CA ASP A 10 -6.54 22.31 -39.20
C ASP A 10 -7.50 21.28 -38.57
N LEU A 11 -8.55 21.75 -37.91
CA LEU A 11 -9.54 20.88 -37.27
C LEU A 11 -10.44 20.16 -38.29
N HIS A 12 -10.82 20.83 -39.38
CA HIS A 12 -11.59 20.21 -40.46
C HIS A 12 -10.77 19.17 -41.23
N SER A 13 -9.46 19.39 -41.38
CA SER A 13 -8.56 18.41 -41.96
C SER A 13 -8.42 17.17 -41.06
N LEU A 14 -8.27 17.39 -39.75
CA LEU A 14 -8.19 16.31 -38.76
C LEU A 14 -9.48 15.49 -38.68
N LEU A 15 -10.64 16.15 -38.70
CA LEU A 15 -11.95 15.49 -38.74
C LEU A 15 -12.16 14.69 -40.04
N GLY A 16 -11.67 15.19 -41.17
CA GLY A 16 -11.66 14.46 -42.44
C GLY A 16 -10.84 13.17 -42.36
N GLN A 17 -9.62 13.25 -41.81
CA GLN A 17 -8.75 12.09 -41.64
C GLN A 17 -9.36 11.04 -40.70
N ILE A 18 -9.96 11.46 -39.58
CA ILE A 18 -10.64 10.55 -38.65
C ILE A 18 -11.82 9.85 -39.33
N LEU A 19 -12.61 10.56 -40.13
CA LEU A 19 -13.75 9.97 -40.84
C LEU A 19 -13.32 8.96 -41.91
N ASP A 20 -12.22 9.23 -42.61
CA ASP A 20 -11.67 8.31 -43.62
C ASP A 20 -11.09 7.05 -42.97
N GLU A 21 -10.41 7.18 -41.82
CA GLU A 21 -9.94 6.01 -41.05
C GLU A 21 -11.10 5.16 -40.51
N LEU A 22 -12.16 5.79 -39.99
CA LEU A 22 -13.33 5.05 -39.51
C LEU A 22 -14.07 4.33 -40.63
N ARG A 23 -14.13 4.90 -41.85
CA ARG A 23 -14.67 4.21 -43.03
C ARG A 23 -13.79 3.04 -43.45
N ALA A 24 -12.48 3.20 -43.42
CA ALA A 24 -11.54 2.11 -43.72
C ALA A 24 -11.69 0.94 -42.74
N ILE A 25 -11.82 1.24 -41.43
CA ILE A 25 -12.08 0.24 -40.38
C ILE A 25 -13.42 -0.47 -40.62
N ARG A 26 -14.47 0.27 -40.98
CA ARG A 26 -15.78 -0.33 -41.28
C ARG A 26 -15.72 -1.31 -42.46
N VAL A 27 -15.03 -0.95 -43.54
CA VAL A 27 -14.83 -1.86 -44.69
C VAL A 27 -14.03 -3.10 -44.31
N LEU A 28 -13.04 -2.98 -43.42
CA LEU A 28 -12.27 -4.12 -42.92
C LEU A 28 -13.13 -5.06 -42.06
N LEU A 29 -14.01 -4.52 -41.22
CA LEU A 29 -14.93 -5.31 -40.40
C LEU A 29 -16.02 -5.98 -41.24
N GLU A 30 -16.57 -5.29 -42.24
CA GLU A 30 -17.55 -5.85 -43.18
C GLU A 30 -16.95 -6.95 -44.07
N ARG A 31 -15.65 -6.85 -44.41
CA ARG A 31 -14.90 -7.92 -45.11
C ARG A 31 -14.56 -9.09 -44.19
N GLY A 32 -14.30 -8.84 -42.90
CA GLY A 32 -14.06 -9.87 -41.88
C GLY A 32 -15.32 -10.67 -41.50
N ALA A 33 -16.51 -10.08 -41.61
CA ALA A 33 -17.77 -10.75 -41.31
C ALA A 33 -18.27 -11.70 -42.42
N ASN A 34 -17.76 -11.57 -43.66
CA ASN A 34 -18.23 -12.35 -44.82
C ASN A 34 -17.28 -13.49 -45.27
N THR A 35 -16.31 -13.88 -44.44
CA THR A 35 -15.40 -15.00 -44.74
C THR A 35 -15.59 -16.16 -43.76
N SER A 36 -16.79 -16.74 -43.78
CA SER A 36 -17.03 -18.11 -43.33
C SER A 36 -17.24 -19.01 -44.54
N ALA A 37 -16.18 -19.30 -45.30
CA ALA A 37 -16.06 -20.50 -46.14
C ALA A 37 -14.66 -20.56 -46.79
N VAL A 38 -14.01 -21.72 -46.66
CA VAL A 38 -12.88 -22.25 -47.48
C VAL A 38 -11.46 -21.70 -47.20
N GLN A 39 -10.63 -22.56 -46.60
CA GLN A 39 -9.16 -22.59 -46.76
C GLN A 39 -8.80 -23.14 -48.16
N PRO A 40 -7.70 -22.72 -48.84
CA PRO A 40 -6.34 -22.99 -48.34
C PRO A 40 -5.20 -22.00 -48.70
N SER A 41 -4.11 -22.15 -47.94
CA SER A 41 -2.69 -21.87 -48.24
C SER A 41 -2.31 -20.56 -48.96
N GLY A 42 -1.82 -19.60 -48.18
CA GLY A 42 -1.02 -18.47 -48.65
C GLY A 42 -0.47 -17.70 -47.44
N ALA A 43 0.84 -17.54 -47.35
CA ALA A 43 1.51 -16.89 -46.21
C ALA A 43 0.97 -15.46 -46.01
N ALA A 44 0.28 -15.23 -44.90
CA ALA A 44 -0.20 -13.91 -44.52
C ALA A 44 0.96 -13.06 -43.97
N PRO A 45 1.06 -11.78 -44.33
CA PRO A 45 2.04 -10.87 -43.74
C PRO A 45 1.77 -10.75 -42.23
N SER A 46 2.80 -10.97 -41.42
CA SER A 46 2.71 -10.89 -39.97
C SER A 46 2.33 -9.47 -39.57
N TYR A 47 1.12 -9.27 -39.05
CA TYR A 47 0.78 -8.09 -38.28
C TYR A 47 1.74 -8.06 -37.09
N ILE A 48 2.61 -7.04 -37.03
CA ILE A 48 3.44 -6.76 -35.87
C ILE A 48 2.46 -6.45 -34.74
N GLN A 49 2.18 -7.45 -33.91
CA GLN A 49 1.58 -7.21 -32.61
C GLN A 49 2.56 -6.28 -31.88
N VAL A 50 2.15 -5.04 -31.64
CA VAL A 50 2.84 -4.16 -30.69
C VAL A 50 2.71 -4.84 -29.34
N GLN A 51 3.67 -5.70 -29.01
CA GLN A 51 3.73 -6.37 -27.73
C GLN A 51 3.88 -5.28 -26.67
N THR A 52 2.82 -5.09 -25.89
CA THR A 52 2.90 -4.25 -24.71
C THR A 52 3.95 -4.88 -23.80
N PRO A 53 5.02 -4.19 -23.40
CA PRO A 53 6.04 -4.75 -22.54
C PRO A 53 5.41 -5.31 -21.27
N VAL A 54 5.55 -6.60 -21.06
CA VAL A 54 5.11 -7.26 -19.84
C VAL A 54 6.16 -6.95 -18.76
N TYR A 55 5.89 -5.94 -17.94
CA TYR A 55 6.73 -5.69 -16.77
C TYR A 55 6.66 -6.86 -15.80
N THR A 56 7.84 -7.30 -15.37
CA THR A 56 8.03 -8.38 -14.41
C THR A 56 8.64 -7.81 -13.13
N ALA A 57 8.67 -8.61 -12.06
CA ALA A 57 9.35 -8.22 -10.82
C ALA A 57 10.84 -7.87 -11.07
N GLU A 58 11.50 -8.52 -12.04
CA GLU A 58 12.90 -8.24 -12.35
C GLU A 58 13.08 -6.86 -13.01
N HIS A 59 12.17 -6.50 -13.93
CA HIS A 59 12.14 -5.14 -14.50
C HIS A 59 11.94 -4.08 -13.40
N ALA A 60 11.08 -4.37 -12.41
CA ALA A 60 10.84 -3.47 -11.28
C ALA A 60 12.07 -3.32 -10.37
N LYS A 61 12.82 -4.39 -10.12
CA LYS A 61 14.10 -4.32 -9.36
C LYS A 61 15.13 -3.46 -10.08
N VAL A 62 15.33 -3.68 -11.39
CA VAL A 62 16.27 -2.88 -12.20
C VAL A 62 15.86 -1.41 -12.22
N PHE A 63 14.57 -1.14 -12.39
CA PHE A 63 14.02 0.22 -12.34
C PHE A 63 14.28 0.89 -10.99
N LEU A 64 13.98 0.21 -9.88
CA LEU A 64 14.20 0.73 -8.53
C LEU A 64 15.69 1.01 -8.28
N ALA A 65 16.57 0.07 -8.64
CA ALA A 65 18.02 0.24 -8.49
C ALA A 65 18.54 1.46 -9.26
N ARG A 66 18.10 1.64 -10.51
CA ARG A 66 18.46 2.83 -11.31
C ARG A 66 17.91 4.12 -10.70
N TYR A 67 16.66 4.10 -10.24
CA TYR A 67 16.00 5.25 -9.63
C TYR A 67 16.71 5.73 -8.36
N LEU A 68 17.11 4.79 -7.49
CA LEU A 68 17.82 5.06 -6.25
C LEU A 68 19.26 5.50 -6.53
N LYS A 69 19.97 4.83 -7.45
CA LYS A 69 21.33 5.24 -7.87
C LYS A 69 21.35 6.67 -8.42
N GLY A 70 20.39 7.05 -9.26
CA GLY A 70 20.26 8.42 -9.76
C GLY A 70 20.03 9.47 -8.67
N ARG A 71 19.61 9.03 -7.47
CA ARG A 71 19.43 9.85 -6.27
C ARG A 71 20.51 9.66 -5.22
N LYS A 72 21.57 8.89 -5.53
CA LYS A 72 22.64 8.58 -4.59
C LYS A 72 22.14 7.89 -3.32
N LEU A 73 21.15 7.02 -3.50
CA LEU A 73 20.53 6.21 -2.45
C LEU A 73 20.79 4.73 -2.70
N GLN A 74 20.89 3.96 -1.62
CA GLN A 74 20.88 2.51 -1.65
C GLN A 74 19.98 1.93 -0.56
N ILE A 75 19.38 0.77 -0.83
CA ILE A 75 18.67 0.00 0.19
C ILE A 75 19.73 -0.80 0.95
N VAL A 76 19.87 -0.55 2.25
CA VAL A 76 20.76 -1.31 3.13
C VAL A 76 20.03 -2.40 3.91
N GLU A 77 18.73 -2.21 4.13
CA GLU A 77 17.87 -3.18 4.79
C GLU A 77 16.45 -3.10 4.19
N ALA A 78 15.82 -4.24 3.96
CA ALA A 78 14.43 -4.33 3.56
C ALA A 78 13.91 -5.76 3.76
N THR A 79 12.64 -5.88 4.14
CA THR A 79 11.92 -7.16 4.18
C THR A 79 11.03 -7.30 2.95
N ASP A 80 10.89 -8.51 2.41
CA ASP A 80 9.89 -8.76 1.37
C ASP A 80 8.46 -8.66 1.91
N ILE A 81 7.53 -8.25 1.04
CA ILE A 81 6.11 -8.20 1.39
C ILE A 81 5.49 -9.60 1.53
N THR A 82 6.16 -10.63 1.02
CA THR A 82 5.74 -12.02 1.16
C THR A 82 6.35 -12.59 2.44
N PRO A 83 5.54 -13.16 3.34
CA PRO A 83 6.05 -13.75 4.57
C PRO A 83 7.06 -14.88 4.30
N GLU A 84 8.20 -14.81 4.99
CA GLU A 84 9.31 -15.76 4.85
C GLU A 84 8.98 -17.15 5.43
N ASN A 85 8.12 -17.18 6.45
CA ASN A 85 7.74 -18.41 7.15
C ASN A 85 6.29 -18.35 7.63
N GLU A 86 5.80 -19.48 8.12
CA GLU A 86 4.40 -19.63 8.53
C GLU A 86 4.02 -18.74 9.72
N VAL A 87 4.94 -18.54 10.68
CA VAL A 87 4.69 -17.65 11.82
C VAL A 87 4.46 -16.22 11.35
N MET A 88 5.29 -15.72 10.44
CA MET A 88 5.12 -14.39 9.84
C MET A 88 3.85 -14.28 9.02
N ARG A 89 3.44 -15.36 8.33
CA ARG A 89 2.16 -15.43 7.61
C ARG A 89 0.98 -15.29 8.57
N GLN A 90 1.00 -16.01 9.69
CA GLN A 90 -0.05 -15.94 10.69
C GLN A 90 -0.11 -14.58 11.41
N ARG A 91 1.05 -13.94 11.66
CA ARG A 91 1.11 -12.55 12.14
C ARG A 91 0.47 -11.59 11.14
N MET A 92 0.80 -11.70 9.86
CA MET A 92 0.20 -10.87 8.81
C MET A 92 -1.32 -11.10 8.69
N HIS A 93 -1.77 -12.36 8.79
CA HIS A 93 -3.21 -12.68 8.82
C HIS A 93 -3.93 -12.11 10.05
N LEU A 94 -3.30 -12.12 11.22
CA LEU A 94 -3.85 -11.49 12.42
C LEU A 94 -3.90 -9.97 12.26
N ALA A 95 -2.82 -9.34 11.79
CA ALA A 95 -2.77 -7.92 11.46
C ALA A 95 -3.90 -7.52 10.51
N TYR A 96 -4.09 -8.28 9.43
CA TYR A 96 -5.17 -8.05 8.49
C TYR A 96 -6.55 -8.15 9.14
N PHE A 97 -6.80 -9.22 9.91
CA PHE A 97 -8.04 -9.40 10.66
C PHE A 97 -8.31 -8.23 11.62
N MET A 98 -7.31 -7.81 12.39
CA MET A 98 -7.45 -6.68 13.32
C MET A 98 -7.74 -5.37 12.59
N GLY A 99 -7.13 -5.10 11.44
CA GLY A 99 -7.39 -3.90 10.65
C GLY A 99 -8.77 -3.89 9.99
N GLN A 100 -9.28 -5.05 9.53
CA GLN A 100 -10.66 -5.19 9.04
C GLN A 100 -11.67 -4.88 10.14
N HIS A 101 -11.42 -5.36 11.36
CA HIS A 101 -12.30 -5.16 12.52
C HIS A 101 -11.81 -4.06 13.47
N TYR A 102 -11.07 -3.06 12.98
CA TYR A 102 -10.37 -2.09 13.83
C TYR A 102 -11.29 -1.35 14.81
N LYS A 103 -12.52 -1.02 14.39
CA LYS A 103 -13.51 -0.36 15.26
C LYS A 103 -13.78 -1.14 16.56
N ILE A 104 -13.75 -2.49 16.47
CA ILE A 104 -13.96 -3.39 17.59
C ILE A 104 -12.64 -3.62 18.36
N THR A 105 -11.55 -3.87 17.64
CA THR A 105 -10.27 -4.27 18.25
C THR A 105 -9.48 -3.12 18.88
N ARG A 106 -9.73 -1.86 18.48
CA ARG A 106 -8.93 -0.70 18.91
C ARG A 106 -8.73 -0.61 20.43
N LYS A 107 -9.79 -0.81 21.22
CA LYS A 107 -9.71 -0.70 22.69
C LYS A 107 -8.78 -1.77 23.27
N MET A 108 -8.90 -3.01 22.78
CA MET A 108 -8.00 -4.09 23.18
C MET A 108 -6.55 -3.79 22.79
N LEU A 109 -6.32 -3.27 21.58
CA LEU A 109 -4.98 -2.91 21.11
C LEU A 109 -4.36 -1.80 21.95
N ASP A 110 -5.12 -0.76 22.28
CA ASP A 110 -4.66 0.37 23.09
C ASP A 110 -4.31 -0.07 24.53
N GLU A 111 -5.15 -0.91 25.16
CA GLU A 111 -4.88 -1.46 26.48
C GLU A 111 -3.61 -2.34 26.48
N LEU A 112 -3.44 -3.20 25.48
CA LEU A 112 -2.23 -4.02 25.35
C LEU A 112 -1.00 -3.14 25.13
N ARG A 113 -1.09 -2.15 24.23
CA ARG A 113 -0.01 -1.20 23.91
C ARG A 113 0.43 -0.41 25.15
N ALA A 114 -0.52 0.07 25.95
CA ALA A 114 -0.24 0.83 27.17
C ALA A 114 0.55 0.04 28.23
N THR A 115 0.61 -1.28 28.11
CA THR A 115 1.33 -2.17 29.03
C THR A 115 2.65 -2.70 28.49
N LEU A 116 3.08 -2.32 27.28
CA LEU A 116 4.27 -2.90 26.66
C LEU A 116 5.56 -2.67 27.46
N GLN A 117 5.71 -1.50 28.09
CA GLN A 117 6.89 -1.19 28.92
C GLN A 117 6.86 -1.92 30.27
N GLN A 118 5.67 -2.11 30.84
CA GLN A 118 5.47 -2.79 32.12
C GLN A 118 4.26 -3.73 32.01
N PRO A 119 4.47 -4.98 31.52
CA PRO A 119 3.37 -5.90 31.24
C PRO A 119 2.56 -6.25 32.49
N ARG A 120 1.29 -5.85 32.47
CA ARG A 120 0.28 -6.16 33.49
C ARG A 120 -0.93 -6.83 32.85
N LYS A 121 -1.74 -7.47 33.68
CA LYS A 121 -3.00 -8.06 33.24
C LYS A 121 -3.98 -6.93 32.93
N VAL A 122 -4.56 -6.93 31.73
CA VAL A 122 -5.59 -5.99 31.28
C VAL A 122 -6.94 -6.70 31.20
N ARG A 123 -8.02 -5.97 31.48
CA ARG A 123 -9.40 -6.47 31.40
C ARG A 123 -10.14 -5.75 30.28
N ILE A 124 -10.67 -6.50 29.33
CA ILE A 124 -11.60 -6.02 28.30
C ILE A 124 -13.01 -6.43 28.71
N ASP A 125 -13.86 -5.44 28.97
CA ASP A 125 -15.26 -5.66 29.31
C ASP A 125 -16.08 -6.10 28.10
N LEU A 126 -16.97 -7.07 28.29
CA LEU A 126 -17.84 -7.64 27.29
C LEU A 126 -19.33 -7.58 27.64
N SER A 127 -19.72 -7.02 28.80
CA SER A 127 -21.12 -7.07 29.27
C SER A 127 -22.13 -6.53 28.24
N GLU A 128 -21.76 -5.42 27.58
CA GLU A 128 -22.58 -4.76 26.54
C GLU A 128 -22.08 -5.04 25.11
N ALA A 129 -21.17 -6.00 24.94
CA ALA A 129 -20.61 -6.30 23.62
C ALA A 129 -21.58 -7.14 22.79
N SER A 130 -21.73 -6.78 21.50
CA SER A 130 -22.47 -7.60 20.54
C SER A 130 -21.81 -8.97 20.35
N GLN A 131 -22.56 -9.96 19.84
CA GLN A 131 -21.99 -11.28 19.52
C GLN A 131 -20.84 -11.19 18.49
N GLU A 132 -20.94 -10.27 17.53
CA GLU A 132 -19.85 -9.97 16.60
C GLU A 132 -18.60 -9.48 17.35
N ALA A 133 -18.76 -8.51 18.26
CA ALA A 133 -17.65 -7.97 19.02
C ALA A 133 -16.98 -9.02 19.92
N ILE A 134 -17.78 -9.85 20.60
CA ILE A 134 -17.28 -10.97 21.40
C ILE A 134 -16.49 -11.95 20.51
N SER A 135 -17.02 -12.32 19.34
CA SER A 135 -16.35 -13.22 18.40
C SER A 135 -15.01 -12.66 17.92
N VAL A 136 -14.99 -11.39 17.50
CA VAL A 136 -13.78 -10.70 17.03
C VAL A 136 -12.73 -10.62 18.14
N LEU A 137 -13.10 -10.15 19.34
CA LEU A 137 -12.16 -9.94 20.44
C LEU A 137 -11.59 -11.27 20.96
N THR A 138 -12.42 -12.31 21.07
CA THR A 138 -11.95 -13.64 21.49
C THR A 138 -11.04 -14.26 20.42
N ASN A 139 -11.35 -14.10 19.13
CA ASN A 139 -10.48 -14.57 18.04
C ASN A 139 -9.13 -13.84 18.06
N THR A 140 -9.13 -12.50 18.19
CA THR A 140 -7.91 -11.70 18.33
C THR A 140 -7.07 -12.17 19.52
N GLY A 141 -7.67 -12.27 20.71
CA GLY A 141 -6.95 -12.70 21.92
C GLY A 141 -6.41 -14.12 21.82
N LYS A 142 -7.18 -15.06 21.28
CA LYS A 142 -6.73 -16.44 21.08
C LYS A 142 -5.58 -16.53 20.08
N ARG A 143 -5.64 -15.82 18.95
CA ARG A 143 -4.53 -15.76 17.98
C ARG A 143 -3.28 -15.11 18.55
N LEU A 144 -3.42 -14.06 19.36
CA LEU A 144 -2.28 -13.47 20.08
C LEU A 144 -1.63 -14.49 21.03
N LEU A 145 -2.42 -15.29 21.74
CA LEU A 145 -1.91 -16.38 22.59
C LEU A 145 -1.17 -17.44 21.75
N ASP A 146 -1.78 -17.91 20.66
CA ASP A 146 -1.23 -18.97 19.80
C ASP A 146 0.06 -18.51 19.08
N LEU A 147 0.22 -17.20 18.84
CA LEU A 147 1.44 -16.57 18.33
C LEU A 147 2.46 -16.24 19.42
N TYR A 148 2.27 -16.76 20.64
CA TYR A 148 3.13 -16.55 21.81
C TYR A 148 3.30 -15.09 22.22
N MET A 149 2.39 -14.20 21.81
CA MET A 149 2.42 -12.77 22.18
C MET A 149 1.83 -12.51 23.57
N LEU A 150 1.09 -13.46 24.12
CA LEU A 150 0.53 -13.39 25.46
C LEU A 150 1.19 -14.40 26.40
N THR A 151 1.24 -14.06 27.68
CA THR A 151 1.53 -14.99 28.78
C THR A 151 0.26 -15.50 29.44
N CYS A 152 -0.86 -14.78 29.30
CA CYS A 152 -2.16 -15.12 29.86
C CYS A 152 -3.26 -14.67 28.89
N TYR A 153 -4.27 -15.52 28.72
CA TYR A 153 -5.54 -15.23 28.07
C TYR A 153 -6.64 -16.01 28.81
N GLU A 154 -7.56 -15.28 29.42
CA GLU A 154 -8.70 -15.84 30.16
C GLU A 154 -9.99 -15.22 29.61
N TYR A 155 -10.95 -16.04 29.23
CA TYR A 155 -12.24 -15.59 28.73
C TYR A 155 -13.35 -15.96 29.72
N HIS A 156 -13.92 -14.95 30.36
CA HIS A 156 -15.11 -15.06 31.19
C HIS A 156 -16.33 -14.77 30.30
N ARG A 157 -17.08 -15.83 30.00
CA ARG A 157 -18.14 -15.80 28.99
C ARG A 157 -19.13 -14.66 29.21
N LYS A 158 -19.30 -13.81 28.20
CA LYS A 158 -20.18 -12.61 28.22
C LYS A 158 -19.86 -11.58 29.32
N GLU A 159 -18.72 -11.69 29.99
CA GLU A 159 -18.33 -10.77 31.05
C GLU A 159 -17.05 -10.02 30.69
N SER A 160 -15.96 -10.74 30.45
CA SER A 160 -14.67 -10.09 30.20
C SER A 160 -13.64 -11.01 29.55
N ILE A 161 -12.64 -10.40 28.93
CA ILE A 161 -11.39 -11.06 28.53
C ILE A 161 -10.26 -10.46 29.35
N HIS A 162 -9.41 -11.30 29.91
CA HIS A 162 -8.20 -10.86 30.58
C HIS A 162 -6.99 -11.31 29.80
N LEU A 163 -6.06 -10.39 29.56
CA LEU A 163 -4.86 -10.65 28.76
C LEU A 163 -3.63 -10.12 29.47
N LYS A 164 -2.48 -10.77 29.28
CA LYS A 164 -1.18 -10.22 29.69
C LYS A 164 -0.16 -10.40 28.58
N VAL A 165 0.44 -9.30 28.13
CA VAL A 165 1.46 -9.31 27.09
C VAL A 165 2.71 -10.05 27.56
N ARG A 166 3.37 -10.76 26.65
CA ARG A 166 4.69 -11.35 26.89
C ARG A 166 5.79 -10.28 26.72
N PRO A 167 6.73 -10.12 27.68
CA PRO A 167 7.84 -9.16 27.58
C PRO A 167 8.90 -9.68 26.60
N GLN A 168 8.65 -9.55 25.29
CA GLN A 168 9.56 -9.97 24.23
C GLN A 168 9.64 -8.87 23.16
N PRO A 169 10.84 -8.57 22.60
CA PRO A 169 11.01 -7.48 21.63
C PRO A 169 10.06 -7.56 20.43
N PHE A 170 9.87 -8.76 19.86
CA PHE A 170 8.97 -8.92 18.71
C PHE A 170 7.50 -8.61 19.03
N VAL A 171 7.08 -8.84 20.28
CA VAL A 171 5.72 -8.56 20.75
C VAL A 171 5.53 -7.07 20.92
N HIS A 172 6.54 -6.40 21.49
CA HIS A 172 6.59 -4.95 21.57
C HIS A 172 6.47 -4.34 20.18
N ASN A 173 7.35 -4.71 19.25
CA ASN A 173 7.35 -4.20 17.87
C ASN A 173 6.00 -4.43 17.16
N TYR A 174 5.41 -5.62 17.32
CA TYR A 174 4.14 -5.95 16.69
C TYR A 174 2.98 -5.11 17.24
N LEU A 175 2.84 -5.01 18.56
CA LEU A 175 1.71 -4.31 19.20
C LEU A 175 1.89 -2.78 19.25
N SER A 176 3.13 -2.29 19.22
CA SER A 176 3.41 -0.85 19.17
C SER A 176 3.02 -0.28 17.82
N GLY A 177 3.31 -0.95 16.70
CA GLY A 177 2.92 -0.48 15.37
C GLY A 177 3.00 -1.50 14.22
N GLY A 178 3.84 -2.53 14.33
CA GLY A 178 4.09 -3.47 13.24
C GLY A 178 2.85 -4.22 12.74
N TRP A 179 1.82 -4.40 13.57
CA TRP A 179 0.54 -4.94 13.12
C TRP A 179 -0.12 -4.08 12.05
N PHE A 180 -0.01 -2.75 12.15
CA PHE A 180 -0.67 -1.85 11.23
C PHE A 180 0.08 -1.76 9.90
N GLU A 181 1.41 -1.74 9.94
CA GLU A 181 2.26 -1.89 8.75
C GLU A 181 1.96 -3.19 7.99
N MET A 182 1.80 -4.31 8.70
CA MET A 182 1.40 -5.60 8.10
C MET A 182 0.00 -5.56 7.49
N TYR A 183 -0.96 -4.90 8.14
CA TYR A 183 -2.30 -4.69 7.60
C TYR A 183 -2.24 -3.87 6.29
N VAL A 184 -1.56 -2.72 6.30
CA VAL A 184 -1.43 -1.85 5.12
C VAL A 184 -0.72 -2.59 3.99
N ALA A 185 0.34 -3.35 4.29
CA ALA A 185 1.03 -4.18 3.30
C ALA A 185 0.08 -5.18 2.60
N GLN A 186 -0.79 -5.84 3.38
CA GLN A 186 -1.75 -6.80 2.82
C GLN A 186 -2.86 -6.11 2.01
N GLU A 187 -3.35 -4.94 2.46
CA GLU A 187 -4.27 -4.11 1.68
C GLU A 187 -3.65 -3.67 0.34
N VAL A 188 -2.42 -3.19 0.36
CA VAL A 188 -1.68 -2.77 -0.85
C VAL A 188 -1.63 -3.90 -1.87
N ARG A 189 -1.29 -5.13 -1.45
CA ARG A 189 -1.27 -6.31 -2.33
C ARG A 189 -2.64 -6.60 -2.95
N LYS A 190 -3.69 -6.50 -2.13
CA LYS A 190 -5.07 -6.80 -2.56
C LYS A 190 -5.59 -5.76 -3.55
N ILE A 191 -5.37 -4.47 -3.27
CA ILE A 191 -5.91 -3.35 -4.04
C ILE A 191 -5.18 -3.21 -5.37
N LEU A 192 -3.84 -3.23 -5.36
CA LEU A 192 -3.06 -3.03 -6.58
C LEU A 192 -3.00 -4.29 -7.46
N GLY A 193 -3.05 -5.49 -6.86
CA GLY A 193 -2.96 -6.76 -7.60
C GLY A 193 -1.80 -6.77 -8.59
N ASN A 194 -2.09 -7.02 -9.87
CA ASN A 194 -1.09 -7.07 -10.95
C ASN A 194 -0.44 -5.71 -11.29
N ARG A 195 -0.95 -4.58 -10.75
CA ARG A 195 -0.26 -3.29 -10.84
C ARG A 195 0.92 -3.21 -9.88
N LEU A 196 0.95 -4.01 -8.81
CA LEU A 196 2.07 -4.05 -7.89
C LEU A 196 3.19 -4.94 -8.45
N LEU A 197 4.27 -4.33 -8.90
CA LEU A 197 5.38 -5.05 -9.52
C LEU A 197 6.46 -5.45 -8.51
N LEU A 198 6.66 -4.63 -7.48
CA LEU A 198 7.57 -4.89 -6.37
C LEU A 198 7.05 -4.16 -5.11
N ALA A 199 7.19 -4.79 -3.96
CA ALA A 199 6.98 -4.12 -2.68
C ALA A 199 7.99 -4.61 -1.66
N LYS A 200 8.56 -3.67 -0.91
CA LYS A 200 9.46 -3.91 0.21
C LYS A 200 8.88 -3.25 1.46
N ARG A 201 9.05 -3.90 2.60
CA ARG A 201 8.67 -3.38 3.92
C ARG A 201 9.91 -3.01 4.72
N ASN A 202 9.75 -2.14 5.71
CA ASN A 202 10.79 -1.78 6.68
C ASN A 202 12.09 -1.41 5.95
N VAL A 203 11.97 -0.54 4.95
CA VAL A 203 13.06 -0.21 4.04
C VAL A 203 13.93 0.85 4.66
N LYS A 204 15.19 0.54 4.88
CA LYS A 204 16.21 1.49 5.27
C LYS A 204 17.03 1.91 4.06
N LEU A 205 17.00 3.21 3.78
CA LEU A 205 17.76 3.85 2.72
C LEU A 205 18.94 4.59 3.33
N GLU A 206 20.09 4.46 2.68
CA GLU A 206 21.29 5.23 2.99
C GLU A 206 21.63 6.13 1.81
N ALA A 207 21.89 7.41 2.09
CA ALA A 207 22.44 8.35 1.12
C ALA A 207 23.98 8.30 1.13
N GLU A 208 24.64 8.65 0.02
CA GLU A 208 26.11 8.74 -0.09
C GLU A 208 26.79 9.58 1.03
N GLY A 209 26.06 10.48 1.69
CA GLY A 209 26.54 11.26 2.84
C GLY A 209 26.36 10.60 4.21
N GLY A 210 26.00 9.32 4.27
CA GLY A 210 25.76 8.56 5.52
C GLY A 210 24.42 8.88 6.21
N ALA A 211 23.57 9.69 5.59
CA ALA A 211 22.24 9.98 6.13
C ALA A 211 21.29 8.81 5.85
N PHE A 212 20.53 8.41 6.87
CA PHE A 212 19.51 7.36 6.75
C PHE A 212 18.10 7.95 6.72
N CYS A 213 17.22 7.27 5.99
CA CYS A 213 15.77 7.38 6.15
C CYS A 213 15.13 6.00 6.06
N GLU A 214 13.96 5.88 6.67
CA GLU A 214 13.19 4.64 6.70
C GLU A 214 11.84 4.87 6.02
N ALA A 215 11.30 3.80 5.43
CA ALA A 215 9.96 3.76 4.88
C ALA A 215 9.32 2.42 5.25
N ASP A 216 8.13 2.46 5.84
CA ASP A 216 7.41 1.23 6.21
C ASP A 216 7.06 0.39 4.99
N LEU A 217 6.68 1.05 3.88
CA LEU A 217 6.43 0.40 2.60
C LEU A 217 7.02 1.23 1.44
N LEU A 218 7.80 0.58 0.59
CA LEU A 218 8.25 1.11 -0.69
C LEU A 218 7.73 0.24 -1.83
N LEU A 219 7.05 0.86 -2.78
CA LEU A 219 6.31 0.20 -3.84
C LEU A 219 6.89 0.59 -5.20
N VAL A 220 6.99 -0.39 -6.11
CA VAL A 220 7.10 -0.15 -7.54
C VAL A 220 5.81 -0.61 -8.19
N VAL A 221 5.13 0.32 -8.85
CA VAL A 221 3.80 0.11 -9.41
C VAL A 221 3.78 0.41 -10.90
N ARG A 222 2.96 -0.35 -11.64
CA ARG A 222 2.65 -0.04 -13.03
C ARG A 222 1.55 1.03 -13.06
N ARG A 223 1.91 2.22 -13.52
CA ARG A 223 1.00 3.37 -13.63
C ARG A 223 0.24 3.35 -14.96
N LYS A 224 0.96 3.05 -16.04
CA LYS A 224 0.47 2.89 -17.41
C LYS A 224 1.13 1.67 -18.05
N PRO A 225 0.65 1.18 -19.21
CA PRO A 225 1.23 -0.01 -19.85
C PRO A 225 2.76 0.01 -19.96
N ASN A 226 3.34 1.20 -20.19
CA ASN A 226 4.79 1.39 -20.38
C ASN A 226 5.43 2.32 -19.32
N GLU A 227 4.79 2.49 -18.16
CA GLU A 227 5.27 3.41 -17.13
C GLU A 227 5.26 2.74 -15.75
N MET A 228 6.45 2.70 -15.12
CA MET A 228 6.62 2.32 -13.72
C MET A 228 6.76 3.56 -12.85
N GLY A 229 6.19 3.52 -11.66
CA GLY A 229 6.29 4.56 -10.63
C GLY A 229 6.79 3.98 -9.31
N ILE A 230 7.30 4.87 -8.45
CA ILE A 230 7.57 4.57 -7.05
C ILE A 230 6.56 5.28 -6.19
N ALA A 231 6.09 4.60 -5.16
CA ALA A 231 5.32 5.20 -4.07
C ALA A 231 5.85 4.72 -2.73
N VAL A 232 5.67 5.53 -1.69
CA VAL A 232 6.00 5.17 -0.31
C VAL A 232 4.80 5.36 0.60
N LEU A 233 4.67 4.49 1.59
CA LEU A 233 3.71 4.63 2.67
C LEU A 233 4.47 4.58 3.99
N GLU A 234 4.18 5.56 4.84
CA GLU A 234 4.54 5.56 6.27
C GLU A 234 3.29 5.22 7.08
N CYS A 235 3.40 4.35 8.07
CA CYS A 235 2.29 3.86 8.87
C CYS A 235 2.41 4.38 10.31
N LYS A 236 1.36 5.03 10.81
CA LYS A 236 1.30 5.51 12.19
C LYS A 236 0.10 4.89 12.89
N SER A 237 0.39 4.00 13.83
CA SER A 237 -0.61 3.15 14.50
C SER A 237 -1.15 3.75 15.81
N ALA A 238 -0.54 4.83 16.31
CA ALA A 238 -0.89 5.51 17.54
C ALA A 238 -1.09 7.02 17.29
N ASN A 239 -1.91 7.64 18.12
CA ASN A 239 -2.16 9.09 18.07
C ASN A 239 -1.08 9.90 18.81
N ALA A 240 -0.17 9.23 19.52
CA ALA A 240 0.99 9.88 20.14
C ALA A 240 2.03 10.11 19.04
N LEU A 241 2.34 11.38 18.82
CA LEU A 241 3.21 11.84 17.75
C LEU A 241 4.43 12.49 18.37
N TYR A 242 5.59 12.17 17.82
CA TYR A 242 6.84 12.80 18.23
C TYR A 242 7.23 13.84 17.20
N ASP A 243 7.73 15.00 17.65
CA ASP A 243 8.10 16.13 16.79
C ASP A 243 9.16 15.77 15.73
N GLU A 244 9.88 14.66 15.92
CA GLU A 244 10.87 14.16 14.97
C GLU A 244 10.27 13.38 13.78
N GLU A 245 9.06 12.83 13.92
CA GLU A 245 8.46 11.96 12.90
C GLU A 245 8.17 12.71 11.59
N PRO A 246 7.57 13.92 11.60
CA PRO A 246 7.39 14.68 10.36
C PRO A 246 8.73 14.98 9.67
N ARG A 247 9.81 15.19 10.42
CA ARG A 247 11.13 15.46 9.84
C ARG A 247 11.69 14.24 9.11
N GLN A 248 11.47 13.05 9.65
CA GLN A 248 11.90 11.79 9.02
C GLN A 248 11.12 11.55 7.72
N VAL A 249 9.80 11.72 7.74
CA VAL A 249 8.96 11.55 6.54
C VAL A 249 9.32 12.61 5.50
N LYS A 250 9.48 13.88 5.88
CA LYS A 250 9.92 14.95 4.98
C LYS A 250 11.25 14.61 4.31
N ARG A 251 12.21 14.08 5.07
CA ARG A 251 13.51 13.63 4.53
C ARG A 251 13.31 12.53 3.50
N LEU A 252 12.51 11.51 3.81
CA LEU A 252 12.19 10.42 2.88
C LEU A 252 11.58 10.96 1.57
N VAL A 253 10.54 11.80 1.67
CA VAL A 253 9.86 12.40 0.52
C VAL A 253 10.82 13.22 -0.33
N ASN A 254 11.68 14.04 0.29
CA ASN A 254 12.66 14.86 -0.40
C ASN A 254 13.75 14.02 -1.09
N LEU A 255 14.34 13.05 -0.38
CA LEU A 255 15.39 12.19 -0.92
C LEU A 255 14.88 11.37 -2.11
N LEU A 256 13.65 10.88 -2.04
CA LEU A 256 13.03 10.17 -3.15
C LEU A 256 12.42 11.13 -4.19
N ASN A 257 12.35 12.44 -3.95
CA ASN A 257 11.69 13.40 -4.83
C ASN A 257 10.26 12.94 -5.19
N LEU A 258 9.49 12.61 -4.15
CA LEU A 258 8.09 12.21 -4.26
C LEU A 258 7.19 13.41 -3.97
N GLY A 259 6.02 13.41 -4.60
CA GLY A 259 4.96 14.38 -4.30
C GLY A 259 3.81 13.67 -3.59
N MET A 260 2.77 14.44 -3.25
CA MET A 260 1.60 13.94 -2.52
C MET A 260 0.89 12.76 -3.22
N GLN A 261 0.95 12.69 -4.55
CA GLN A 261 0.37 11.60 -5.34
C GLN A 261 1.14 10.28 -5.23
N ARG A 262 2.29 10.25 -4.54
CA ARG A 262 3.19 9.08 -4.45
C ARG A 262 3.74 8.85 -3.05
N SER A 263 3.31 9.63 -2.08
CA SER A 263 3.75 9.51 -0.69
C SER A 263 2.57 9.74 0.23
N ALA A 264 2.32 8.81 1.15
CA ALA A 264 1.26 8.95 2.12
C ALA A 264 1.68 8.49 3.52
N ILE A 265 1.12 9.16 4.53
CA ILE A 265 1.16 8.77 5.93
C ILE A 265 -0.21 8.20 6.26
N VAL A 266 -0.25 6.92 6.61
CA VAL A 266 -1.47 6.15 6.80
C VAL A 266 -1.71 5.97 8.30
N PHE A 267 -2.94 6.23 8.74
CA PHE A 267 -3.41 6.03 10.11
C PHE A 267 -4.56 5.02 10.16
N PRO A 268 -4.76 4.29 11.28
CA PRO A 268 -5.90 3.40 11.45
C PRO A 268 -7.26 4.12 11.39
N ASP A 269 -7.32 5.33 11.94
CA ASP A 269 -8.48 6.22 11.86
C ASP A 269 -8.21 7.36 10.89
N THR A 270 -9.26 7.95 10.31
CA THR A 270 -9.12 9.15 9.48
C THR A 270 -8.70 10.33 10.36
N PRO A 271 -7.54 10.95 10.08
CA PRO A 271 -7.10 12.09 10.86
C PRO A 271 -8.01 13.31 10.63
N SER A 272 -8.07 14.22 11.61
CA SER A 272 -8.83 15.47 11.44
C SER A 272 -8.25 16.32 10.29
N PRO A 273 -9.06 17.12 9.58
CA PRO A 273 -8.56 17.96 8.48
C PRO A 273 -7.41 18.88 8.89
N ALA A 274 -7.54 19.58 10.02
CA ALA A 274 -6.49 20.48 10.53
C ALA A 274 -5.17 19.72 10.82
N PHE A 275 -5.28 18.51 11.35
CA PHE A 275 -4.12 17.66 11.58
C PHE A 275 -3.46 17.24 10.26
N ALA A 276 -4.26 16.78 9.31
CA ALA A 276 -3.80 16.32 8.00
C ALA A 276 -3.14 17.46 7.21
N GLU A 277 -3.72 18.66 7.23
CA GLU A 277 -3.16 19.86 6.58
C GLU A 277 -1.81 20.26 7.18
N ARG A 278 -1.70 20.30 8.51
CA ARG A 278 -0.43 20.61 9.19
C ARG A 278 0.66 19.62 8.80
N TRP A 279 0.38 18.32 8.91
CA TRP A 279 1.36 17.28 8.59
C TRP A 279 1.69 17.24 7.10
N PHE A 280 0.73 17.51 6.21
CA PHE A 280 1.00 17.68 4.80
C PHE A 280 1.95 18.86 4.53
N ALA A 281 1.71 20.01 5.16
CA ALA A 281 2.58 21.19 5.00
C ALA A 281 4.02 20.93 5.50
N GLU A 282 4.17 20.13 6.56
CA GLU A 282 5.47 19.78 7.10
C GLU A 282 6.22 18.74 6.25
N THR A 283 5.51 17.73 5.73
CA THR A 283 6.12 16.52 5.14
C THR A 283 6.04 16.43 3.61
N GLY A 284 5.07 17.09 2.98
CA GLY A 284 4.73 16.94 1.56
C GLY A 284 4.02 15.62 1.21
N ALA A 285 3.78 14.75 2.19
CA ALA A 285 3.08 13.48 2.02
C ALA A 285 1.59 13.62 2.35
N GLN A 286 0.73 12.92 1.61
CA GLN A 286 -0.71 12.92 1.88
C GLN A 286 -0.99 12.23 3.22
N VAL A 287 -1.82 12.83 4.07
CA VAL A 287 -2.16 12.25 5.38
C VAL A 287 -3.55 11.65 5.30
N ILE A 288 -3.65 10.33 5.46
CA ILE A 288 -4.88 9.57 5.21
C ILE A 288 -5.16 8.53 6.30
N GLY A 289 -6.42 8.18 6.46
CA GLY A 289 -6.83 7.00 7.23
C GLY A 289 -6.88 5.75 6.35
N ARG A 290 -6.93 4.56 6.97
CA ARG A 290 -7.02 3.27 6.27
C ARG A 290 -8.15 3.17 5.26
N LYS A 291 -9.28 3.87 5.51
CA LYS A 291 -10.45 3.88 4.61
C LYS A 291 -10.18 4.63 3.30
N GLN A 292 -9.20 5.51 3.27
CA GLN A 292 -8.81 6.32 2.11
C GLN A 292 -7.64 5.66 1.35
N LEU A 293 -7.08 4.56 1.85
CA LEU A 293 -5.94 3.87 1.26
C LEU A 293 -6.22 3.39 -0.18
N ALA A 294 -7.41 2.82 -0.42
CA ALA A 294 -7.77 2.34 -1.77
C ALA A 294 -7.77 3.49 -2.79
N GLN A 295 -8.41 4.61 -2.45
CA GLN A 295 -8.44 5.80 -3.31
C GLN A 295 -7.02 6.32 -3.62
N PHE A 296 -6.14 6.36 -2.61
CA PHE A 296 -4.74 6.75 -2.82
C PHE A 296 -4.02 5.79 -3.78
N LEU A 297 -4.12 4.48 -3.53
CA LEU A 297 -3.42 3.46 -4.32
C LEU A 297 -3.93 3.38 -5.76
N GLU A 298 -5.23 3.58 -5.98
CA GLU A 298 -5.82 3.59 -7.32
C GLU A 298 -5.29 4.74 -8.17
N SER A 299 -4.97 5.88 -7.54
CA SER A 299 -4.43 7.07 -8.19
C SER A 299 -2.97 6.97 -8.64
N LEU A 300 -2.25 5.94 -8.18
CA LEU A 300 -0.83 5.70 -8.49
C LEU A 300 -0.60 5.33 -9.95
#